data_AF-A0ABC7ZDT9-F1
#
_entry.id   AF-A0ABC7ZDT9-F1
#
_cell.length_a   1.000
_cell.length_b   1.000
_cell.length_c   1.000
_cell.angle_alpha   90.00
_cell.angle_beta   90.00
_cell.angle_gamma   90.00
#
_symmetry.space_group_name_H-M   'P 1'
#
loop_
_entity.id
_entity.type
_entity.pdbx_description
1 polymer ?
#
loop_
_entity_poly.entity_id
_entity_poly.type
_entity_poly.pdbx_seq_one_letter_code
_entity_poly.pdbx_strand_id
1 'polypeptide(L)'
;MKKNQKLTADKENLTKEKTDLTNKNAELQRQVKDLQDSKQVLENVKTDLTNENTKLKNEKTELTEKNQRLTTEKTELNNKITGLSTEKDNLTRDKENLTAALSTAKGQAEQTSQKLNELERRHAPYQKLEKLYEVFLEVKDRLNFNFVATTHSAMDLIASVLSDSKYYLESLYKKASQELSDKRSDKGEKLAELFDLLFEYIKDSKFERLKEPSAYDHTCKTLYPEQNTSGKMQRVVLRGYKHNNKVYYTIVDMGS
;
A
#
# COMPACT_ATOMS: atom_id res chain seq x y z
N MET A 1 127.08 -67.92 -44.20
CA MET A 1 126.03 -67.27 -45.03
C MET A 1 124.60 -67.55 -44.55
N LYS A 2 124.16 -68.80 -44.29
CA LYS A 2 122.77 -69.12 -43.87
C LYS A 2 122.24 -68.38 -42.61
N LYS A 3 123.09 -68.13 -41.61
CA LYS A 3 122.70 -67.44 -40.35
C LYS A 3 122.32 -65.96 -40.56
N ASN A 4 123.01 -65.25 -41.46
CA ASN A 4 122.71 -63.85 -41.77
C ASN A 4 121.38 -63.70 -42.55
N GLN A 5 121.07 -64.62 -43.48
CA GLN A 5 119.79 -64.60 -44.19
C GLN A 5 118.59 -64.82 -43.25
N LYS A 6 118.70 -65.72 -42.27
CA LYS A 6 117.67 -65.94 -41.26
C LYS A 6 117.44 -64.72 -40.36
N LEU A 7 118.53 -64.09 -39.90
CA LEU A 7 118.48 -62.84 -39.13
C LEU A 7 117.84 -61.68 -39.90
N THR A 8 118.08 -61.56 -41.22
CA THR A 8 117.45 -60.54 -42.06
C THR A 8 115.94 -60.77 -42.19
N ALA A 9 115.50 -62.00 -42.39
CA ALA A 9 114.08 -62.35 -42.47
C ALA A 9 113.34 -62.13 -41.13
N ASP A 10 113.96 -62.50 -40.01
CA ASP A 10 113.41 -62.28 -38.67
C ASP A 10 113.27 -60.76 -38.38
N LYS A 11 114.25 -59.95 -38.82
CA LYS A 11 114.20 -58.48 -38.71
C LYS A 11 113.07 -57.88 -39.55
N GLU A 12 112.87 -58.34 -40.77
CA GLU A 12 111.75 -57.90 -41.62
C GLU A 12 110.39 -58.27 -41.01
N ASN A 13 110.25 -59.48 -40.48
CA ASN A 13 109.02 -59.94 -39.81
C ASN A 13 108.71 -59.10 -38.56
N LEU A 14 109.71 -58.86 -37.70
CA LEU A 14 109.57 -57.98 -36.53
C LEU A 14 109.19 -56.55 -36.92
N THR A 15 109.69 -56.06 -38.07
CA THR A 15 109.35 -54.72 -38.57
C THR A 15 107.90 -54.64 -39.04
N LYS A 16 107.39 -55.68 -39.71
CA LYS A 16 105.97 -55.80 -40.10
C LYS A 16 105.07 -55.87 -38.87
N GLU A 17 105.38 -56.76 -37.92
CA GLU A 17 104.61 -56.92 -36.68
C GLU A 17 104.56 -55.62 -35.86
N LYS A 18 105.68 -54.91 -35.76
CA LYS A 18 105.73 -53.58 -35.13
C LYS A 18 104.81 -52.57 -35.83
N THR A 19 104.74 -52.60 -37.15
CA THR A 19 103.89 -51.70 -37.94
C THR A 19 102.41 -52.04 -37.73
N ASP A 20 102.05 -53.32 -37.74
CA ASP A 20 100.68 -53.80 -37.48
C ASP A 20 100.22 -53.45 -36.07
N LEU A 21 101.07 -53.66 -35.06
CA LEU A 21 100.80 -53.26 -33.67
C LEU A 21 100.62 -51.74 -33.54
N THR A 22 101.42 -50.95 -34.27
CA THR A 22 101.31 -49.49 -34.28
C THR A 22 99.96 -49.06 -34.87
N ASN A 23 99.55 -49.65 -36.00
CA ASN A 23 98.26 -49.38 -36.63
C ASN A 23 97.09 -49.77 -35.72
N LYS A 24 97.15 -50.95 -35.10
CA LYS A 24 96.10 -51.44 -34.18
C LYS A 24 96.00 -50.58 -32.93
N ASN A 25 97.11 -50.06 -32.42
CA ASN A 25 97.13 -49.14 -31.29
C ASN A 25 96.50 -47.78 -31.66
N ALA A 26 96.78 -47.25 -32.86
CA ALA A 26 96.16 -46.03 -33.36
C ALA A 26 94.63 -46.19 -33.54
N GLU A 27 94.18 -47.36 -34.00
CA GLU A 27 92.75 -47.66 -34.14
C GLU A 27 92.05 -47.81 -32.78
N LEU A 28 92.66 -48.51 -31.82
CA LEU A 28 92.15 -48.59 -30.45
C LEU A 28 92.06 -47.21 -29.78
N GLN A 29 93.05 -46.33 -29.99
CA GLN A 29 93.01 -44.96 -29.49
C GLN A 29 91.84 -44.15 -30.09
N ARG A 30 91.55 -44.33 -31.38
CA ARG A 30 90.35 -43.75 -32.02
C ARG A 30 89.07 -44.25 -31.38
N GLN A 31 88.93 -45.58 -31.23
CA GLN A 31 87.74 -46.17 -30.61
C GLN A 31 87.53 -45.70 -29.17
N VAL A 32 88.60 -45.57 -28.38
CA VAL A 32 88.53 -45.03 -27.02
C VAL A 32 88.01 -43.59 -27.01
N LYS A 33 88.48 -42.76 -27.95
CA LYS A 33 88.02 -41.38 -28.07
C LYS A 33 86.55 -41.30 -28.47
N ASP A 34 86.13 -42.09 -29.46
CA ASP A 34 84.72 -42.13 -29.90
C ASP A 34 83.78 -42.61 -28.76
N LEU A 35 84.22 -43.58 -27.95
CA LEU A 35 83.49 -44.04 -26.77
C LEU A 35 83.41 -42.97 -25.67
N GLN A 36 84.47 -42.19 -25.47
CA GLN A 36 84.47 -41.07 -24.53
C GLN A 36 83.48 -39.98 -24.96
N ASP A 37 83.49 -39.62 -26.25
CA ASP A 37 82.55 -38.64 -26.81
C ASP A 37 81.10 -39.14 -26.72
N SER A 38 80.86 -40.41 -27.06
CA SER A 38 79.54 -41.04 -26.93
C SER A 38 79.05 -41.06 -25.47
N LYS A 39 79.93 -41.36 -24.52
CA LYS A 39 79.61 -41.31 -23.08
C LYS A 39 79.20 -39.90 -22.65
N GLN A 40 79.93 -38.87 -23.07
CA GLN A 40 79.59 -37.49 -22.74
C GLN A 40 78.22 -37.08 -23.30
N VAL A 41 77.91 -37.47 -24.54
CA VAL A 41 76.60 -37.23 -25.16
C VAL A 41 75.48 -37.91 -24.36
N LEU A 42 75.67 -39.16 -23.94
CA LEU A 42 74.70 -39.88 -23.11
C LEU A 42 74.48 -39.23 -21.74
N GLU A 43 75.53 -38.72 -21.09
CA GLU A 43 75.43 -37.99 -19.82
C GLU A 43 74.63 -36.68 -19.97
N ASN A 44 74.82 -35.96 -21.07
CA ASN A 44 74.06 -34.74 -21.37
C ASN A 44 72.58 -35.07 -21.61
N VAL A 45 72.28 -36.06 -22.47
CA VAL A 45 70.89 -36.50 -22.73
C VAL A 45 70.20 -36.95 -21.45
N LYS A 46 70.91 -37.67 -20.57
CA LYS A 46 70.37 -38.09 -19.26
C LYS A 46 70.00 -36.89 -18.38
N THR A 47 70.82 -35.84 -18.39
CA THR A 47 70.58 -34.61 -17.64
C THR A 47 69.36 -33.87 -18.18
N ASP A 48 69.26 -33.72 -19.50
CA ASP A 48 68.11 -33.06 -20.16
C ASP A 48 66.80 -33.79 -19.87
N LEU A 49 66.79 -35.13 -19.99
CA LEU A 49 65.62 -35.94 -19.66
C LEU A 49 65.22 -35.84 -18.18
N THR A 50 66.19 -35.70 -17.28
CA THR A 50 65.94 -35.52 -15.84
C THR A 50 65.29 -34.17 -15.57
N ASN A 51 65.77 -33.12 -16.23
CA ASN A 51 65.21 -31.77 -16.13
C ASN A 51 63.77 -31.73 -16.67
N GLU A 52 63.53 -32.31 -17.85
CA GLU A 52 62.19 -32.27 -18.45
C GLU A 52 61.19 -33.13 -17.66
N ASN A 53 61.61 -34.27 -17.10
CA ASN A 53 60.79 -35.04 -16.18
C ASN A 53 60.41 -34.24 -14.92
N THR A 54 61.34 -33.45 -14.39
CA THR A 54 61.08 -32.59 -13.22
C THR A 54 60.06 -31.51 -13.56
N LYS A 55 60.19 -30.87 -14.72
CA LYS A 55 59.24 -29.87 -15.21
C LYS A 55 57.84 -30.45 -15.41
N LEU A 56 57.73 -31.59 -16.09
CA LEU A 56 56.44 -32.27 -16.29
C LEU A 56 55.78 -32.69 -14.97
N LYS A 57 56.57 -33.08 -13.96
CA LYS A 57 56.04 -33.41 -12.63
C LYS A 57 55.46 -32.18 -11.92
N ASN A 58 56.10 -31.03 -12.06
CA ASN A 58 55.61 -29.77 -11.50
C ASN A 58 54.31 -29.32 -12.20
N GLU A 59 54.29 -29.30 -13.54
CA GLU A 59 53.09 -28.97 -14.32
C GLU A 59 51.91 -29.89 -13.99
N LYS A 60 52.16 -31.20 -13.82
CA LYS A 60 51.14 -32.16 -13.39
C LYS A 60 50.57 -31.83 -12.00
N THR A 61 51.40 -31.37 -11.08
CA THR A 61 50.98 -30.99 -9.73
C THR A 61 50.11 -29.74 -9.78
N GLU A 62 50.54 -28.70 -10.50
CA GLU A 62 49.79 -27.45 -10.68
C GLU A 62 48.41 -27.68 -11.33
N LEU A 63 48.35 -28.53 -12.36
CA LEU A 63 47.10 -28.91 -13.02
C LEU A 63 46.16 -29.68 -12.07
N THR A 64 46.71 -30.55 -11.22
CA THR A 64 45.94 -31.30 -10.24
C THR A 64 45.30 -30.36 -9.21
N GLU A 65 46.07 -29.41 -8.68
CA GLU A 65 45.56 -28.40 -7.75
C GLU A 65 44.50 -27.49 -8.41
N LYS A 66 44.73 -27.07 -9.66
CA LYS A 66 43.76 -26.25 -10.41
C LYS A 66 42.44 -27.00 -10.61
N ASN A 67 42.50 -28.30 -10.92
CA ASN A 67 41.31 -29.13 -11.06
C ASN A 67 40.56 -29.31 -9.74
N GLN A 68 41.26 -29.45 -8.62
CA GLN A 68 40.63 -29.50 -7.30
C GLN A 68 39.91 -28.18 -6.98
N ARG A 69 40.56 -27.03 -7.21
CA ARG A 69 39.92 -25.70 -7.01
C ARG A 69 38.67 -25.52 -7.87
N LEU A 70 38.74 -25.87 -9.15
CA LEU A 70 37.59 -25.81 -10.06
C LEU A 70 36.44 -26.73 -9.64
N THR A 71 36.76 -27.90 -9.08
CA THR A 71 35.75 -28.84 -8.56
C THR A 71 35.03 -28.28 -7.33
N THR A 72 35.77 -27.64 -6.42
CA THR A 72 35.20 -26.94 -5.27
C THR A 72 34.30 -25.79 -5.70
N GLU A 73 34.79 -24.91 -6.59
CA GLU A 73 34.02 -23.77 -7.09
C GLU A 73 32.74 -24.20 -7.81
N LYS A 74 32.81 -25.27 -8.62
CA LYS A 74 31.63 -25.87 -9.26
C LYS A 74 30.59 -26.33 -8.24
N THR A 75 31.04 -26.91 -7.14
CA THR A 75 30.14 -27.39 -6.06
C THR A 75 29.47 -26.21 -5.35
N GLU A 76 30.23 -25.16 -5.03
CA GLU A 76 29.68 -23.95 -4.42
C GLU A 76 28.66 -23.24 -5.32
N LEU A 77 28.95 -23.13 -6.62
CA LEU A 77 28.03 -22.55 -7.59
C LEU A 77 26.74 -23.36 -7.71
N ASN A 78 26.83 -24.69 -7.73
CA ASN A 78 25.65 -25.55 -7.73
C ASN A 78 24.78 -25.34 -6.48
N ASN A 79 25.40 -25.25 -5.30
CA ASN A 79 24.69 -24.98 -4.06
C ASN A 79 23.97 -23.61 -4.09
N LYS A 80 24.64 -22.57 -4.60
CA LYS A 80 24.03 -21.24 -4.81
C LYS A 80 22.85 -21.30 -5.76
N ILE A 81 22.95 -22.03 -6.87
CA ILE A 81 21.85 -22.22 -7.82
C ILE A 81 20.65 -22.89 -7.15
N THR A 82 20.87 -23.95 -6.36
CA THR A 82 19.78 -24.62 -5.64
C THR A 82 19.12 -23.71 -4.59
N GLY A 83 19.91 -22.89 -3.89
CA GLY A 83 19.39 -21.90 -2.94
C GLY A 83 18.53 -20.85 -3.63
N LEU A 84 19.03 -20.26 -4.73
CA LEU A 84 18.29 -19.27 -5.52
C LEU A 84 17.02 -19.85 -6.14
N SER A 85 17.02 -21.12 -6.56
CA SER A 85 15.81 -21.79 -7.05
C SER A 85 14.75 -21.90 -5.95
N THR A 86 15.16 -22.29 -4.74
CA THR A 86 14.26 -22.41 -3.59
C THR A 86 13.67 -21.06 -3.19
N GLU A 87 14.49 -20.00 -3.18
CA GLU A 87 14.05 -18.64 -2.90
C GLU A 87 13.05 -18.13 -3.95
N LYS A 88 13.29 -18.42 -5.23
CA LYS A 88 12.38 -18.08 -6.32
C LYS A 88 11.01 -18.76 -6.16
N ASP A 89 10.98 -20.04 -5.77
CA ASP A 89 9.73 -20.77 -5.55
C ASP A 89 8.94 -20.19 -4.36
N ASN A 90 9.63 -19.84 -3.28
CA ASN A 90 9.02 -19.15 -2.13
C ASN A 90 8.43 -17.79 -2.51
N LEU A 91 9.18 -16.96 -3.24
CA LEU A 91 8.70 -15.66 -3.72
C LEU A 91 7.49 -15.80 -4.65
N THR A 92 7.44 -16.86 -5.45
CA THR A 92 6.29 -17.15 -6.33
C THR A 92 5.06 -17.46 -5.49
N ARG A 93 5.18 -18.34 -4.49
CA ARG A 93 4.09 -18.68 -3.57
C ARG A 93 3.61 -17.47 -2.76
N ASP A 94 4.52 -16.63 -2.28
CA ASP A 94 4.16 -15.42 -1.54
C ASP A 94 3.41 -14.41 -2.43
N LYS A 95 3.82 -14.27 -3.69
CA LYS A 95 3.10 -13.44 -4.67
C LYS A 95 1.68 -13.94 -4.91
N GLU A 96 1.48 -15.25 -5.05
CA GLU A 96 0.15 -15.84 -5.23
C GLU A 96 -0.74 -15.58 -4.00
N ASN A 97 -0.20 -15.80 -2.80
CA ASN A 97 -0.90 -15.54 -1.53
C ASN A 97 -1.30 -14.07 -1.38
N LEU A 98 -0.38 -13.14 -1.67
CA LEU A 98 -0.67 -11.70 -1.62
C LEU A 98 -1.73 -11.29 -2.65
N THR A 99 -1.71 -11.90 -3.83
CA THR A 99 -2.72 -11.64 -4.87
C THR A 99 -4.10 -12.10 -4.42
N ALA A 100 -4.20 -13.28 -3.80
CA ALA A 100 -5.45 -13.79 -3.24
C ALA A 100 -5.98 -12.92 -2.08
N ALA A 101 -5.09 -12.50 -1.18
CA ALA A 101 -5.43 -11.62 -0.07
C ALA A 101 -5.95 -10.26 -0.58
N LEU A 102 -5.30 -9.68 -1.59
CA LEU A 102 -5.72 -8.42 -2.20
C LEU A 102 -7.11 -8.53 -2.85
N SER A 103 -7.36 -9.62 -3.58
CA SER A 103 -8.68 -9.86 -4.18
C SER A 103 -9.78 -9.99 -3.13
N THR A 104 -9.49 -10.69 -2.03
CA THR A 104 -10.42 -10.85 -0.90
C THR A 104 -10.71 -9.51 -0.22
N ALA A 105 -9.67 -8.72 0.06
CA ALA A 105 -9.81 -7.39 0.68
C ALA A 105 -10.61 -6.44 -0.20
N LYS A 106 -10.40 -6.47 -1.52
CA LYS A 106 -11.19 -5.68 -2.48
C LYS A 106 -12.67 -6.06 -2.44
N GLY A 107 -12.99 -7.36 -2.43
CA GLY A 107 -14.37 -7.83 -2.32
C GLY A 107 -15.03 -7.39 -1.00
N GLN A 108 -14.31 -7.46 0.12
CA GLN A 108 -14.79 -6.97 1.42
C GLN A 108 -15.04 -5.45 1.43
N ALA A 109 -14.16 -4.67 0.79
CA ALA A 109 -14.31 -3.22 0.67
C ALA A 109 -15.55 -2.84 -0.16
N GLU A 110 -15.77 -3.51 -1.29
CA GLU A 110 -16.96 -3.31 -2.13
C GLU A 110 -18.24 -3.64 -1.35
N GLN A 111 -18.26 -4.77 -0.64
CA GLN A 111 -19.41 -5.16 0.19
C GLN A 111 -19.67 -4.16 1.33
N THR A 112 -18.62 -3.65 1.97
CA THR A 112 -18.74 -2.67 3.05
C THR A 112 -19.28 -1.34 2.53
N SER A 113 -18.79 -0.88 1.37
CA SER A 113 -19.30 0.32 0.70
C SER A 113 -20.79 0.20 0.35
N GLN A 114 -21.23 -0.95 -0.17
CA GLN A 114 -22.64 -1.21 -0.42
C GLN A 114 -23.48 -1.13 0.85
N LYS A 115 -23.05 -1.80 1.94
CA LYS A 115 -23.74 -1.76 3.23
C LYS A 115 -23.80 -0.34 3.82
N LEU A 116 -22.74 0.45 3.66
CA LEU A 116 -22.72 1.84 4.12
C LEU A 116 -23.77 2.68 3.38
N ASN A 117 -23.81 2.60 2.04
CA ASN A 117 -24.82 3.29 1.23
C ASN A 117 -26.26 2.87 1.60
N GLU A 118 -26.48 1.57 1.85
CA GLU A 118 -27.77 1.08 2.32
C GLU A 118 -28.16 1.65 3.69
N LEU A 119 -27.21 1.71 4.62
CA LEU A 119 -27.41 2.24 5.96
C LEU A 119 -27.71 3.74 5.92
N GLU A 120 -26.95 4.52 5.16
CA GLU A 120 -27.19 5.94 4.94
C GLU A 120 -28.59 6.19 4.37
N ARG A 121 -29.00 5.41 3.36
CA ARG A 121 -30.36 5.50 2.80
C ARG A 121 -31.44 5.15 3.82
N ARG A 122 -31.21 4.14 4.67
CA ARG A 122 -32.14 3.79 5.76
C ARG A 122 -32.18 4.85 6.86
N HIS A 123 -31.08 5.56 7.11
CA HIS A 123 -30.99 6.61 8.11
C HIS A 123 -31.55 7.96 7.62
N ALA A 124 -31.56 8.23 6.31
CA ALA A 124 -32.00 9.51 5.76
C ALA A 124 -33.35 10.03 6.30
N PRO A 125 -34.40 9.21 6.49
CA PRO A 125 -35.66 9.66 7.10
C PRO A 125 -35.55 10.06 8.57
N TYR A 126 -34.60 9.49 9.32
CA TYR A 126 -34.43 9.72 10.75
C TYR A 126 -33.61 10.98 11.06
N GLN A 127 -32.79 11.49 10.13
CA GLN A 127 -32.04 12.74 10.33
C GLN A 127 -32.95 13.93 10.61
N LYS A 128 -34.10 14.00 9.92
CA LYS A 128 -35.09 15.05 10.16
C LYS A 128 -35.80 14.90 11.50
N LEU A 129 -36.02 13.65 11.93
CA LEU A 129 -36.65 13.34 13.20
C LEU A 129 -35.70 13.65 14.37
N GLU A 130 -34.42 13.37 14.21
CA GLU A 130 -33.35 13.72 15.15
C GLU A 130 -33.25 15.23 15.34
N LYS A 131 -33.19 16.00 14.24
CA LYS A 131 -33.21 17.47 14.31
C LYS A 131 -34.46 18.01 15.03
N LEU A 132 -35.64 17.45 14.73
CA LEU A 132 -36.88 17.82 15.41
C LEU A 132 -36.82 17.54 16.92
N TYR A 133 -36.19 16.43 17.33
CA TYR A 133 -36.02 16.09 18.74
C TYR A 133 -35.04 17.01 19.46
N GLU A 134 -33.89 17.32 18.85
CA GLU A 134 -32.90 18.26 19.42
C GLU A 134 -33.55 19.63 19.71
N VAL A 135 -34.24 20.20 18.71
CA VAL A 135 -34.91 21.50 18.87
C VAL A 135 -36.03 21.44 19.91
N PHE A 136 -36.77 20.33 19.98
CA PHE A 136 -37.78 20.13 21.04
C PHE A 136 -37.15 20.13 22.44
N LEU A 137 -36.04 19.42 22.65
CA LEU A 137 -35.38 19.36 23.96
C LEU A 137 -34.93 20.73 24.46
N GLU A 138 -34.51 21.63 23.56
CA GLU A 138 -34.09 22.99 23.91
C GLU A 138 -35.24 23.87 24.42
N VAL A 139 -36.47 23.66 23.91
CA VAL A 139 -37.62 24.53 24.18
C VAL A 139 -38.72 23.90 25.03
N LYS A 140 -38.55 22.62 25.43
CA LYS A 140 -39.60 21.84 26.14
C LYS A 140 -40.11 22.51 27.42
N ASP A 141 -39.27 23.25 28.13
CA ASP A 141 -39.60 23.99 29.37
C ASP A 141 -40.47 25.23 29.12
N ARG A 142 -40.60 25.69 27.87
CA ARG A 142 -41.49 26.78 27.47
C ARG A 142 -42.83 26.28 26.94
N LEU A 143 -42.95 25.00 26.63
CA LEU A 143 -44.19 24.43 26.11
C LEU A 143 -45.18 24.16 27.24
N ASN A 144 -46.27 24.91 27.28
CA ASN A 144 -47.32 24.74 28.28
C ASN A 144 -48.39 23.73 27.82
N PHE A 145 -47.96 22.54 27.44
CA PHE A 145 -48.86 21.44 27.11
C PHE A 145 -48.93 20.47 28.29
N ASN A 146 -50.12 20.20 28.81
CA ASN A 146 -50.31 19.27 29.95
C ASN A 146 -49.73 17.86 29.70
N PHE A 147 -49.49 17.46 28.44
CA PHE A 147 -48.85 16.18 28.11
C PHE A 147 -47.31 16.21 28.22
N VAL A 148 -46.65 17.36 28.07
CA VAL A 148 -45.18 17.49 28.12
C VAL A 148 -44.62 17.10 29.50
N ALA A 149 -45.44 17.25 30.55
CA ALA A 149 -45.13 16.80 31.90
C ALA A 149 -45.08 15.26 32.04
N THR A 150 -45.65 14.51 31.09
CA THR A 150 -45.76 13.03 31.12
C THR A 150 -45.05 12.32 29.97
N THR A 151 -44.83 12.99 28.84
CA THR A 151 -44.19 12.40 27.65
C THR A 151 -42.68 12.55 27.71
N HIS A 152 -41.96 11.42 27.69
CA HIS A 152 -40.51 11.37 27.74
C HIS A 152 -39.86 11.16 26.34
N SER A 153 -40.66 11.08 25.27
CA SER A 153 -40.19 10.83 23.90
C SER A 153 -40.72 11.85 22.88
N ALA A 154 -39.88 12.28 21.94
CA ALA A 154 -40.26 13.08 20.77
C ALA A 154 -41.41 12.43 19.97
N MET A 155 -41.49 11.11 20.01
CA MET A 155 -42.52 10.34 19.31
C MET A 155 -43.91 10.62 19.88
N ASP A 156 -44.02 10.79 21.20
CA ASP A 156 -45.28 11.09 21.87
C ASP A 156 -45.71 12.54 21.60
N LEU A 157 -44.76 13.47 21.51
CA LEU A 157 -45.00 14.85 21.07
C LEU A 157 -45.57 14.87 19.66
N ILE A 158 -44.90 14.20 18.70
CA ILE A 158 -45.36 14.13 17.31
C ILE A 158 -46.73 13.46 17.23
N ALA A 159 -46.94 12.34 17.93
CA ALA A 159 -48.23 11.66 17.96
C ALA A 159 -49.34 12.54 18.54
N SER A 160 -49.06 13.30 19.61
CA SER A 160 -50.02 14.23 20.22
C SER A 160 -50.34 15.39 19.27
N VAL A 161 -49.33 16.01 18.67
CA VAL A 161 -49.50 17.07 17.65
C VAL A 161 -50.28 16.55 16.46
N LEU A 162 -50.04 15.33 15.97
CA LEU A 162 -50.80 14.76 14.86
C LEU A 162 -52.23 14.36 15.24
N SER A 163 -52.48 14.01 16.50
CA SER A 163 -53.81 13.62 16.99
C SER A 163 -54.80 14.78 17.07
N ASP A 164 -54.33 15.99 17.39
CA ASP A 164 -55.13 17.23 17.33
C ASP A 164 -54.25 18.39 16.84
N SER A 165 -53.91 18.32 15.55
CA SER A 165 -53.01 19.27 14.89
C SER A 165 -53.48 20.71 15.04
N LYS A 166 -54.80 20.95 15.01
CA LYS A 166 -55.36 22.28 15.19
C LYS A 166 -55.04 22.85 16.55
N TYR A 167 -55.34 22.13 17.62
CA TYR A 167 -55.12 22.63 18.97
C TYR A 167 -53.63 22.87 19.24
N TYR A 168 -52.79 21.87 18.93
CA TYR A 168 -51.37 21.92 19.31
C TYR A 168 -50.56 22.89 18.46
N LEU A 169 -50.81 22.99 17.15
CA LEU A 169 -50.12 23.95 16.30
C LEU A 169 -50.54 25.38 16.61
N GLU A 170 -51.83 25.62 16.84
CA GLU A 170 -52.30 26.96 17.20
C GLU A 170 -51.69 27.42 18.53
N SER A 171 -51.62 26.53 19.51
CA SER A 171 -51.00 26.82 20.80
C SER A 171 -49.49 27.03 20.69
N LEU A 172 -48.78 26.18 19.94
CA LEU A 172 -47.34 26.34 19.69
C LEU A 172 -47.04 27.66 18.96
N TYR A 173 -47.82 27.97 17.92
CA TYR A 173 -47.67 29.20 17.15
C TYR A 173 -47.87 30.44 18.03
N LYS A 174 -48.92 30.45 18.87
CA LYS A 174 -49.15 31.54 19.84
C LYS A 174 -48.00 31.66 20.83
N LYS A 175 -47.48 30.53 21.32
CA LYS A 175 -46.36 30.53 22.26
C LYS A 175 -45.07 31.03 21.63
N ALA A 176 -44.75 30.60 20.42
CA ALA A 176 -43.61 31.10 19.65
C ALA A 176 -43.72 32.62 19.43
N SER A 177 -44.89 33.10 18.99
CA SER A 177 -45.16 34.53 18.82
C SER A 177 -44.98 35.34 20.11
N GLN A 178 -45.44 34.80 21.24
CA GLN A 178 -45.29 35.42 22.55
C GLN A 178 -43.83 35.48 22.99
N GLU A 179 -43.10 34.38 22.93
CA GLU A 179 -41.69 34.30 23.35
C GLU A 179 -40.80 35.17 22.46
N LEU A 180 -41.08 35.22 21.16
CA LEU A 180 -40.40 36.13 20.25
C LEU A 180 -40.64 37.62 20.58
N SER A 181 -41.78 37.96 21.21
CA SER A 181 -42.08 39.34 21.63
C SER A 181 -41.48 39.70 22.99
N ASP A 182 -41.00 38.71 23.76
CA ASP A 182 -40.35 38.92 25.05
C ASP A 182 -38.84 39.10 24.85
N LYS A 183 -38.36 40.33 25.04
CA LYS A 183 -36.93 40.68 24.92
C LYS A 183 -36.01 39.95 25.90
N ARG A 184 -36.55 39.30 26.92
CA ARG A 184 -35.79 38.48 27.88
C ARG A 184 -35.74 37.00 27.49
N SER A 185 -36.52 36.58 26.50
CA SER A 185 -36.52 35.20 26.01
C SER A 185 -35.43 34.99 24.97
N ASP A 186 -34.67 33.92 25.15
CA ASP A 186 -33.69 33.38 24.20
C ASP A 186 -34.26 32.23 23.36
N LYS A 187 -35.53 31.86 23.56
CA LYS A 187 -36.13 30.63 22.99
C LYS A 187 -37.12 30.87 21.85
N GLY A 188 -37.48 32.12 21.57
CA GLY A 188 -38.48 32.44 20.54
C GLY A 188 -38.11 31.91 19.15
N GLU A 189 -36.85 32.09 18.71
CA GLU A 189 -36.40 31.61 17.39
C GLU A 189 -36.38 30.08 17.31
N LYS A 190 -35.98 29.40 18.39
CA LYS A 190 -36.01 27.93 18.49
C LYS A 190 -37.43 27.37 18.50
N LEU A 191 -38.38 28.08 19.09
CA LEU A 191 -39.81 27.72 19.02
C LEU A 191 -40.38 27.89 17.60
N ALA A 192 -39.92 28.90 16.86
CA ALA A 192 -40.27 29.05 15.45
C ALA A 192 -39.67 27.92 14.60
N GLU A 193 -38.41 27.55 14.84
CA GLU A 193 -37.77 26.38 14.20
C GLU A 193 -38.53 25.08 14.52
N LEU A 194 -38.92 24.86 15.78
CA LEU A 194 -39.74 23.71 16.18
C LEU A 194 -41.07 23.69 15.43
N PHE A 195 -41.74 24.85 15.33
CA PHE A 195 -43.00 24.97 14.62
C PHE A 195 -42.84 24.60 13.14
N ASP A 196 -41.80 25.10 12.47
CA ASP A 196 -41.51 24.78 11.06
C ASP A 196 -41.23 23.28 10.86
N LEU A 197 -40.38 22.69 11.71
CA LEU A 197 -40.05 21.26 11.64
C LEU A 197 -41.29 20.38 11.86
N LEU A 198 -42.14 20.70 12.85
CA LEU A 198 -43.40 19.98 13.08
C LEU A 198 -44.37 20.13 11.91
N PHE A 199 -44.41 21.31 11.27
CA PHE A 199 -45.32 21.55 10.16
C PHE A 199 -45.07 20.62 8.97
N GLU A 200 -43.82 20.20 8.73
CA GLU A 200 -43.47 19.24 7.66
C GLU A 200 -44.14 17.86 7.82
N TYR A 201 -44.46 17.48 9.06
CA TYR A 201 -45.08 16.19 9.39
C TYR A 201 -46.61 16.22 9.32
N ILE A 202 -47.24 17.40 9.23
CA ILE A 202 -48.70 17.52 9.07
C ILE A 202 -49.10 17.04 7.67
N LYS A 203 -49.99 16.07 7.60
CA LYS A 203 -50.58 15.57 6.34
C LYS A 203 -52.03 16.00 6.13
N ASP A 204 -52.63 16.69 7.09
CA ASP A 204 -54.00 17.22 6.96
C ASP A 204 -54.01 18.39 5.97
N SER A 205 -54.72 18.21 4.86
CA SER A 205 -54.85 19.19 3.77
C SER A 205 -55.54 20.49 4.18
N LYS A 206 -56.17 20.54 5.37
CA LYS A 206 -56.73 21.78 5.92
C LYS A 206 -55.65 22.78 6.32
N PHE A 207 -54.44 22.31 6.56
CA PHE A 207 -53.28 23.13 6.87
C PHE A 207 -52.49 23.48 5.61
N GLU A 208 -52.19 24.76 5.44
CA GLU A 208 -51.33 25.24 4.35
C GLU A 208 -50.25 26.14 4.96
N ARG A 209 -48.96 25.83 4.74
CA ARG A 209 -47.88 26.74 5.17
C ARG A 209 -47.91 27.98 4.27
N LEU A 210 -47.88 29.19 4.84
CA LEU A 210 -47.73 30.39 4.03
C LEU A 210 -46.35 30.43 3.40
N LYS A 211 -46.27 30.95 2.16
CA LYS A 211 -44.99 31.18 1.49
C LYS A 211 -44.22 32.30 2.19
N GLU A 212 -42.91 32.24 2.07
CA GLU A 212 -42.04 33.30 2.54
C GLU A 212 -42.31 34.59 1.75
N PRO A 213 -42.67 35.69 2.43
CA PRO A 213 -42.88 36.96 1.77
C PRO A 213 -41.59 37.58 1.24
N SER A 214 -41.63 38.14 0.03
CA SER A 214 -40.50 38.85 -0.59
C SER A 214 -40.40 40.34 -0.23
N ALA A 215 -41.51 40.94 0.24
CA ALA A 215 -41.61 42.34 0.66
C ALA A 215 -42.65 42.47 1.77
N TYR A 216 -42.73 43.61 2.47
CA TYR A 216 -43.77 43.81 3.49
C TYR A 216 -45.15 44.08 2.87
N ASP A 217 -46.17 43.41 3.42
CA ASP A 217 -47.57 43.58 3.04
C ASP A 217 -48.43 43.43 4.31
N HIS A 218 -49.02 44.53 4.75
CA HIS A 218 -49.83 44.63 5.96
C HIS A 218 -51.11 43.78 5.91
N THR A 219 -51.54 43.35 4.72
CA THR A 219 -52.74 42.52 4.56
C THR A 219 -52.50 41.06 4.92
N CYS A 220 -51.23 40.62 4.98
CA CYS A 220 -50.85 39.21 5.16
C CYS A 220 -49.66 38.98 6.11
N LYS A 221 -49.18 40.00 6.84
CA LYS A 221 -48.02 39.92 7.76
C LYS A 221 -48.24 40.72 9.04
N THR A 222 -47.48 40.35 10.08
CA THR A 222 -47.41 41.06 11.37
C THR A 222 -45.96 41.48 11.62
N LEU A 223 -45.78 42.65 12.22
CA LEU A 223 -44.47 43.13 12.66
C LEU A 223 -44.20 42.72 14.10
N TYR A 224 -42.93 42.70 14.46
CA TYR A 224 -42.56 42.78 15.87
C TYR A 224 -43.15 44.03 16.51
N PRO A 225 -43.74 43.92 17.71
CA PRO A 225 -44.27 45.07 18.44
C PRO A 225 -43.27 46.22 18.61
N GLU A 226 -41.97 45.92 18.63
CA GLU A 226 -40.88 46.85 18.88
C GLU A 226 -40.26 47.50 17.63
N GLN A 227 -40.74 47.21 16.42
CA GLN A 227 -40.10 47.66 15.16
C GLN A 227 -40.83 48.81 14.46
N ASN A 228 -40.06 49.64 13.75
CA ASN A 228 -40.56 50.81 13.01
C ASN A 228 -41.04 50.44 11.58
N THR A 229 -41.76 51.34 10.91
CA THR A 229 -42.33 51.13 9.57
C THR A 229 -41.33 51.39 8.43
N SER A 230 -40.08 50.90 8.54
CA SER A 230 -39.02 51.02 7.52
C SER A 230 -39.43 50.45 6.14
N GLY A 231 -40.43 49.57 6.08
CA GLY A 231 -41.00 49.02 4.85
C GLY A 231 -40.12 47.97 4.14
N LYS A 232 -38.85 47.85 4.55
CA LYS A 232 -37.91 46.80 4.11
C LYS A 232 -37.87 45.64 5.10
N MET A 233 -38.06 44.42 4.63
CA MET A 233 -37.96 43.21 5.47
C MET A 233 -36.50 42.78 5.56
N GLN A 234 -36.03 42.53 6.78
CA GLN A 234 -34.70 41.96 7.03
C GLN A 234 -34.75 40.43 7.06
N ARG A 235 -35.71 39.85 7.79
CA ARG A 235 -35.92 38.40 7.83
C ARG A 235 -37.35 38.04 8.26
N VAL A 236 -37.77 36.82 7.95
CA VAL A 236 -38.96 36.20 8.53
C VAL A 236 -38.55 35.48 9.81
N VAL A 237 -39.26 35.73 10.90
CA VAL A 237 -38.90 35.13 12.21
C VAL A 237 -39.91 34.09 12.67
N LEU A 238 -41.18 34.21 12.24
CA LEU A 238 -42.14 33.13 12.36
C LEU A 238 -43.03 33.11 11.12
N ARG A 239 -42.84 32.13 10.25
CA ARG A 239 -43.70 31.95 9.08
C ARG A 239 -45.12 31.59 9.55
N GLY A 240 -46.14 32.10 8.86
CA GLY A 240 -47.55 31.85 9.17
C GLY A 240 -48.14 30.63 8.45
N TYR A 241 -49.38 30.28 8.75
CA TYR A 241 -50.09 29.15 8.13
C TYR A 241 -51.58 29.45 7.94
N LYS A 242 -52.27 28.66 7.13
CA LYS A 242 -53.74 28.66 7.05
C LYS A 242 -54.31 27.40 7.66
N HIS A 243 -55.49 27.51 8.25
CA HIS A 243 -56.32 26.38 8.63
C HIS A 243 -57.77 26.64 8.22
N ASN A 244 -58.35 25.81 7.33
CA ASN A 244 -59.69 26.01 6.76
C ASN A 244 -59.91 27.45 6.24
N ASN A 245 -58.99 27.94 5.41
CA ASN A 245 -58.97 29.30 4.84
C ASN A 245 -58.78 30.46 5.84
N LYS A 246 -58.71 30.19 7.15
CA LYS A 246 -58.32 31.20 8.15
C LYS A 246 -56.81 31.38 8.14
N VAL A 247 -56.35 32.62 7.99
CA VAL A 247 -54.92 32.98 7.93
C VAL A 247 -54.38 33.29 9.33
N TYR A 248 -53.27 32.66 9.68
CA TYR A 248 -52.41 33.00 10.81
C TYR A 248 -51.15 33.63 10.21
N TYR A 249 -50.91 34.91 10.52
CA TYR A 249 -50.00 35.77 9.78
C TYR A 249 -48.53 35.36 9.86
N THR A 250 -47.70 35.85 8.93
CA THR A 250 -46.24 35.72 9.05
C THR A 250 -45.69 36.88 9.88
N ILE A 251 -44.90 36.59 10.91
CA ILE A 251 -44.19 37.60 11.72
C ILE A 251 -42.83 37.89 11.09
N VAL A 252 -42.56 39.17 10.87
CA VAL A 252 -41.35 39.62 10.17
C VAL A 252 -40.59 40.66 10.97
N ASP A 253 -39.27 40.65 10.76
CA ASP A 253 -38.31 41.60 11.27
C ASP A 253 -37.98 42.61 10.15
N MET A 254 -38.17 43.90 10.40
CA MET A 254 -38.01 44.99 9.41
C MET A 254 -36.65 45.71 9.49
N GLY A 255 -35.72 45.22 10.30
CA GLY A 255 -34.50 45.96 10.62
C GLY A 255 -34.78 47.27 11.37
N SER A 256 -33.76 47.81 12.03
CA SER A 256 -33.87 49.12 12.70
C SER A 256 -33.61 50.27 11.73
#